data_AF-M7TIY3-F1
#
_entry.id   AF-M7TIY3-F1
#
_cell.length_a   1.000
_cell.length_b   1.000
_cell.length_c   1.000
_cell.angle_alpha   90.00
_cell.angle_beta   90.00
_cell.angle_gamma   90.00
#
_symmetry.space_group_name_H-M   'P 1'
#
loop_
_entity.id
_entity.type
_entity.pdbx_description
1 polymer ?
#
loop_
_entity_poly.entity_id
_entity_poly.type
_entity_poly.pdbx_seq_one_letter_code
_entity_poly.pdbx_strand_id
1 'polypeptide(L)'
;MRSRFHQLKKVKIRQTWNKINLYNLSRYKPRPEGVTFFQQKWKAKSISRAYHGEQIREGQWSRMFRPRAKAVIPMDHRYLAEHDGSELAAGRGSGVEQLNSSSRPQFNKNQIPYMSMVYAPIERRLDTAIFRALFASSARQARQFVVHGKVKVNGKKMSYPGYLLNPGDMFQVDVERVLFATGAPKTADQIKSGRGLRRSLRAMNDQKAKNLAAKREKEAAAKAETEGGEVATPIETPESKEKEQKETLRMEFRTLQEHADVLLTDSKNAPSGKRKTALRKLKREIRAILSQLNRKSIADLNSMLNSYTTKLAKSEDLETIASETPAVINAEDTPDYQEKLKLAIQRARENPIDESKPYMTPWQPRPYMSAFAFIPRYLEVNQKICSAVYLRHPVARPGMSEVPSPFSMELLQLAHNWYLRRR
;
A
#
# COMPACT_ATOMS: atom_id res chain seq x y z
N MET A 1 -8.89 1.38 22.84
CA MET A 1 -7.66 0.77 22.28
C MET A 1 -6.98 -0.03 23.40
N ARG A 2 -6.50 -1.27 23.19
CA ARG A 2 -5.72 -1.98 24.24
C ARG A 2 -4.44 -1.18 24.49
N SER A 3 -4.27 -0.54 25.66
CA SER A 3 -3.14 0.40 25.90
C SER A 3 -1.76 -0.28 25.85
N ARG A 4 -1.71 -1.62 25.85
CA ARG A 4 -0.48 -2.43 25.87
C ARG A 4 -0.40 -3.47 24.74
N PHE A 5 -0.63 -3.06 23.50
CA PHE A 5 -0.60 -3.99 22.36
C PHE A 5 0.81 -4.53 22.05
N HIS A 6 1.80 -3.63 21.94
CA HIS A 6 3.23 -3.92 21.79
C HIS A 6 3.99 -3.61 23.08
N GLN A 7 3.69 -4.34 24.16
CA GLN A 7 4.37 -4.16 25.45
C GLN A 7 5.76 -4.82 25.48
N LEU A 8 6.68 -4.23 26.25
CA LEU A 8 8.06 -4.72 26.40
C LEU A 8 8.28 -5.60 27.65
N LYS A 9 7.45 -5.43 28.70
CA LYS A 9 7.59 -6.18 29.97
C LYS A 9 7.27 -7.67 29.80
N LYS A 10 6.15 -7.98 29.14
CA LYS A 10 5.71 -9.34 28.82
C LYS A 10 5.80 -9.55 27.31
N VAL A 11 6.80 -10.31 26.87
CA VAL A 11 7.05 -10.58 25.45
C VAL A 11 5.85 -11.28 24.83
N LYS A 12 5.20 -10.60 23.87
CA LYS A 12 4.12 -11.14 23.04
C LYS A 12 4.40 -10.74 21.60
N ILE A 13 4.60 -11.74 20.75
CA ILE A 13 4.83 -11.55 19.33
C ILE A 13 3.47 -11.39 18.64
N ARG A 14 3.37 -10.45 17.70
CA ARG A 14 2.15 -10.10 16.96
C ARG A 14 2.37 -10.25 15.45
N GLN A 15 1.30 -10.38 14.68
CA GLN A 15 1.32 -10.30 13.21
C GLN A 15 1.38 -8.84 12.74
N THR A 16 2.51 -8.17 12.96
CA THR A 16 2.74 -6.75 12.59
C THR A 16 4.22 -6.46 12.31
N TRP A 17 4.53 -5.56 11.37
CA TRP A 17 5.91 -5.09 11.10
C TRP A 17 6.32 -3.89 11.97
N ASN A 18 5.97 -3.91 13.25
CA ASN A 18 6.35 -2.86 14.19
C ASN A 18 7.79 -3.09 14.69
N LYS A 19 8.61 -2.04 14.80
CA LYS A 19 9.95 -2.07 15.42
C LYS A 19 9.95 -2.72 16.81
N ILE A 20 8.93 -2.44 17.62
CA ILE A 20 8.79 -3.04 18.97
C ILE A 20 8.49 -4.53 18.88
N ASN A 21 7.71 -4.94 17.87
CA ASN A 21 7.42 -6.35 17.64
C ASN A 21 8.67 -7.11 17.17
N LEU A 22 9.48 -6.49 16.31
CA LEU A 22 10.76 -7.05 15.89
C LEU A 22 11.72 -7.21 17.07
N TYR A 23 11.82 -6.21 17.92
CA TYR A 23 12.61 -6.29 19.15
C TYR A 23 12.10 -7.40 20.08
N ASN A 24 10.78 -7.56 20.21
CA ASN A 24 10.20 -8.65 20.98
C ASN A 24 10.47 -10.03 20.36
N LEU A 25 10.53 -10.12 19.03
CA LEU A 25 10.86 -11.35 18.31
C LEU A 25 12.33 -11.75 18.54
N SER A 26 13.27 -10.80 18.48
CA SER A 26 14.70 -11.09 18.66
C SER A 26 15.06 -11.54 20.08
N ARG A 27 14.38 -11.02 21.11
CA ARG A 27 14.60 -11.42 22.50
C ARG A 27 13.76 -12.62 22.95
N TYR A 28 12.89 -13.14 22.08
CA TYR A 28 11.97 -14.19 22.47
C TYR A 28 12.74 -15.48 22.76
N LYS A 29 12.64 -15.98 24.00
CA LYS A 29 13.17 -17.27 24.40
C LYS A 29 12.03 -18.11 24.99
N PRO A 30 11.77 -19.33 24.48
CA PRO A 30 10.84 -20.23 25.15
C PRO A 30 11.40 -20.56 26.54
N ARG A 31 10.55 -20.48 27.58
CA ARG A 31 10.90 -20.88 28.96
C ARG A 31 9.75 -21.66 29.56
N PRO A 32 9.84 -22.99 29.63
CA PRO A 32 8.97 -23.78 30.49
C PRO A 32 9.81 -24.76 31.33
N GLU A 33 10.49 -24.27 32.36
CA GLU A 33 11.11 -25.15 33.37
C GLU A 33 10.45 -24.86 34.72
N GLY A 34 10.12 -25.92 35.47
CA GLY A 34 9.59 -25.83 36.85
C GLY A 34 8.11 -25.43 37.00
N VAL A 35 7.30 -25.42 35.94
CA VAL A 35 5.87 -25.07 36.00
C VAL A 35 4.95 -26.27 35.76
N THR A 36 3.75 -26.24 36.35
CA THR A 36 2.76 -27.33 36.19
C THR A 36 2.28 -27.44 34.74
N PHE A 37 1.79 -28.61 34.33
CA PHE A 37 1.30 -28.83 32.97
C PHE A 37 0.18 -27.86 32.57
N PHE A 38 -0.73 -27.51 33.49
CA PHE A 38 -1.76 -26.51 33.23
C PHE A 38 -1.16 -25.12 32.95
N GLN A 39 -0.19 -24.69 33.77
CA GLN A 39 0.51 -23.42 33.58
C GLN A 39 1.28 -23.38 32.26
N GLN A 40 1.91 -24.50 31.87
CA GLN A 40 2.58 -24.65 30.57
C GLN A 40 1.58 -24.45 29.42
N LYS A 41 0.46 -25.17 29.42
CA LYS A 41 -0.59 -25.04 28.39
C LYS A 41 -1.18 -23.64 28.34
N TRP A 42 -1.47 -23.03 29.49
CA TRP A 42 -2.01 -21.67 29.56
C TRP A 42 -1.02 -20.64 28.98
N LYS A 43 0.26 -20.77 29.31
CA LYS A 43 1.32 -19.90 28.80
C LYS A 43 1.49 -20.08 27.29
N ALA A 44 1.53 -21.32 26.80
CA ALA A 44 1.59 -21.65 25.39
C ALA A 44 0.43 -21.00 24.63
N LYS A 45 -0.81 -21.24 25.07
CA LYS A 45 -2.03 -20.61 24.54
C LYS A 45 -1.92 -19.08 24.48
N SER A 46 -1.54 -18.45 25.58
CA SER A 46 -1.46 -16.99 25.70
C SER A 46 -0.44 -16.35 24.76
N ILE A 47 0.67 -17.06 24.52
CA ILE A 47 1.76 -16.63 23.63
C ILE A 47 1.39 -16.91 22.18
N SER A 48 0.97 -18.13 21.85
CA SER A 48 0.66 -18.52 20.48
C SER A 48 -0.52 -17.74 19.89
N ARG A 49 -1.59 -17.54 20.66
CA ARG A 49 -2.74 -16.70 20.28
C ARG A 49 -2.42 -15.22 20.17
N ALA A 50 -1.33 -14.77 20.80
CA ALA A 50 -0.93 -13.39 20.66
C ALA A 50 -0.50 -13.05 19.23
N TYR A 51 0.08 -14.03 18.53
CA TYR A 51 0.48 -13.94 17.13
C TYR A 51 -0.65 -14.41 16.21
N HIS A 52 -1.11 -15.65 16.40
CA HIS A 52 -2.09 -16.29 15.53
C HIS A 52 -3.48 -15.79 15.84
N GLY A 53 -4.05 -14.93 14.97
CA GLY A 53 -5.45 -14.50 15.03
C GLY A 53 -5.82 -13.69 16.27
N GLU A 54 -4.97 -12.75 16.69
CA GLU A 54 -5.21 -11.85 17.82
C GLU A 54 -6.56 -11.12 17.75
N GLN A 55 -6.99 -10.80 16.53
CA GLN A 55 -8.25 -10.14 16.22
C GLN A 55 -9.49 -11.04 16.39
N ILE A 56 -9.31 -12.36 16.50
CA ILE A 56 -10.39 -13.35 16.63
C ILE A 56 -10.71 -13.56 18.10
N ARG A 57 -12.00 -13.49 18.47
CA ARG A 57 -12.45 -13.77 19.84
C ARG A 57 -12.21 -15.23 20.20
N GLU A 58 -11.91 -15.52 21.46
CA GLU A 58 -11.52 -16.87 21.89
C GLU A 58 -12.63 -17.91 21.68
N GLY A 59 -13.90 -17.54 21.89
CA GLY A 59 -15.04 -18.42 21.61
C GLY A 59 -15.17 -18.77 20.12
N GLN A 60 -14.89 -17.81 19.23
CA GLN A 60 -14.88 -18.06 17.80
C GLN A 60 -13.69 -18.94 17.40
N TRP A 61 -12.50 -18.67 17.93
CA TRP A 61 -11.32 -19.51 17.69
C TRP A 61 -11.56 -20.95 18.14
N SER A 62 -12.15 -21.15 19.31
CA SER A 62 -12.45 -22.49 19.86
C SER A 62 -13.36 -23.31 18.94
N ARG A 63 -14.29 -22.67 18.22
CA ARG A 63 -15.15 -23.32 17.21
C ARG A 63 -14.43 -23.56 15.87
N MET A 64 -13.47 -22.70 15.53
CA MET A 64 -12.68 -22.84 14.30
C MET A 64 -11.56 -23.88 14.42
N PHE A 65 -11.04 -24.09 15.63
CA PHE A 65 -9.99 -25.06 15.90
C PHE A 65 -10.42 -26.46 15.43
N ARG A 66 -9.49 -27.14 14.75
CA ARG A 66 -9.67 -28.52 14.29
C ARG A 66 -8.52 -29.36 14.82
N PRO A 67 -8.80 -30.49 15.50
CA PRO A 67 -7.77 -31.43 15.94
C PRO A 67 -7.00 -32.09 14.78
N ARG A 68 -7.61 -32.17 13.60
CA ARG A 68 -7.04 -32.81 12.41
C ARG A 68 -6.05 -31.89 11.70
N ALA A 69 -4.76 -32.22 11.75
CA ALA A 69 -3.72 -31.58 10.96
C ALA A 69 -3.65 -32.20 9.54
N LYS A 70 -3.57 -31.36 8.50
CA LYS A 70 -3.36 -31.81 7.12
C LYS A 70 -1.87 -31.96 6.84
N ALA A 71 -1.47 -33.07 6.24
CA ALA A 71 -0.09 -33.33 5.83
C ALA A 71 -0.05 -33.97 4.44
N VAL A 72 1.09 -33.87 3.77
CA VAL A 72 1.37 -34.51 2.48
C VAL A 72 2.74 -35.17 2.53
N ILE A 73 2.87 -36.31 1.86
CA ILE A 73 4.12 -37.05 1.70
C ILE A 73 4.49 -36.98 0.22
N PRO A 74 5.66 -36.43 -0.14
CA PRO A 74 6.15 -36.50 -1.51
C PRO A 74 6.58 -37.95 -1.80
N MET A 75 6.08 -38.53 -2.89
CA MET A 75 6.53 -39.82 -3.42
C MET A 75 7.33 -39.58 -4.69
N ASP A 76 8.46 -40.27 -4.83
CA ASP A 76 9.26 -40.21 -6.05
C ASP A 76 8.61 -41.09 -7.13
N HIS A 77 8.35 -40.50 -8.29
CA HIS A 77 7.73 -41.21 -9.41
C HIS A 77 8.67 -42.25 -10.03
N ARG A 78 9.99 -42.07 -9.92
CA ARG A 78 10.98 -43.06 -10.42
C ARG A 78 10.90 -44.35 -9.63
N TYR A 79 10.93 -44.23 -8.31
CA TYR A 79 10.76 -45.36 -7.39
C TYR A 79 9.45 -46.11 -7.64
N LEU A 80 8.33 -45.39 -7.81
CA LEU A 80 7.02 -46.00 -8.10
C LEU A 80 6.95 -46.72 -9.46
N ALA A 81 7.82 -46.40 -10.41
CA ALA A 81 7.88 -47.06 -11.69
C ALA A 81 8.74 -48.33 -11.65
N GLU A 82 9.80 -48.33 -10.85
CA GLU A 82 10.74 -49.45 -10.68
C GLU A 82 10.24 -50.49 -9.68
N HIS A 83 9.52 -50.06 -8.64
CA HIS A 83 9.10 -50.88 -7.50
C HIS A 83 7.59 -50.81 -7.26
N ASP A 84 7.00 -51.94 -6.88
CA ASP A 84 5.59 -52.07 -6.50
C ASP A 84 5.35 -51.97 -4.99
N GLY A 85 6.43 -51.88 -4.19
CA GLY A 85 6.41 -51.77 -2.73
C GLY A 85 6.51 -53.11 -1.99
N SER A 86 6.58 -54.24 -2.70
CA SER A 86 6.72 -55.57 -2.09
C SER A 86 8.03 -55.72 -1.29
N GLU A 87 9.10 -55.02 -1.72
CA GLU A 87 10.40 -55.00 -1.06
C GLU A 87 10.35 -54.40 0.36
N LEU A 88 9.40 -53.48 0.61
CA LEU A 88 9.21 -52.88 1.92
C LEU A 88 8.63 -53.86 2.94
N ALA A 89 7.92 -54.89 2.47
CA ALA A 89 7.33 -55.94 3.30
C ALA A 89 8.21 -57.21 3.39
N ALA A 90 9.34 -57.24 2.69
CA ALA A 90 10.25 -58.39 2.70
C ALA A 90 10.73 -58.74 4.11
N GLY A 91 11.14 -60.00 4.31
CA GLY A 91 11.48 -60.53 5.63
C GLY A 91 10.23 -60.94 6.41
N ARG A 92 9.93 -60.24 7.51
CA ARG A 92 8.78 -60.53 8.41
C ARG A 92 7.71 -59.43 8.38
N GLY A 93 7.66 -58.62 7.32
CA GLY A 93 6.69 -57.52 7.14
C GLY A 93 7.17 -56.13 7.53
N SER A 94 8.30 -55.99 8.24
CA SER A 94 8.93 -54.70 8.60
C SER A 94 10.05 -54.26 7.65
N GLY A 95 10.28 -55.00 6.57
CA GLY A 95 11.44 -54.87 5.70
C GLY A 95 12.58 -55.81 6.10
N VAL A 96 13.56 -55.93 5.20
CA VAL A 96 14.75 -56.78 5.40
C VAL A 96 15.60 -56.23 6.55
N GLU A 97 15.97 -57.11 7.50
CA GLU A 97 16.85 -56.76 8.61
C GLU A 97 18.24 -56.36 8.10
N GLN A 98 18.68 -55.15 8.46
CA GLN A 98 20.01 -54.66 8.11
C GLN A 98 20.98 -54.98 9.27
N LEU A 99 21.91 -55.91 9.04
CA LEU A 99 22.85 -56.43 10.05
C LEU A 99 23.75 -55.35 10.69
N ASN A 100 23.90 -54.18 10.07
CA ASN A 100 24.79 -53.09 10.50
C ASN A 100 24.06 -51.76 10.81
N SER A 101 22.78 -51.78 11.18
CA SER A 101 22.07 -50.54 11.55
C SER A 101 22.41 -50.07 12.98
N SER A 102 23.68 -49.81 13.28
CA SER A 102 24.10 -49.14 14.53
C SER A 102 23.74 -47.65 14.55
N SER A 103 23.04 -47.16 13.52
CA SER A 103 22.47 -45.83 13.47
C SER A 103 21.40 -45.71 14.55
N ARG A 104 21.76 -45.12 15.70
CA ARG A 104 20.77 -44.58 16.64
C ARG A 104 19.68 -43.87 15.83
N PRO A 105 18.39 -44.07 16.11
CA PRO A 105 17.33 -43.38 15.37
C PRO A 105 17.60 -41.88 15.49
N GLN A 106 18.14 -41.28 14.41
CA GLN A 106 18.26 -39.84 14.36
C GLN A 106 16.84 -39.34 14.46
N PHE A 107 16.52 -38.55 15.49
CA PHE A 107 15.24 -37.85 15.53
C PHE A 107 15.19 -36.97 14.28
N ASN A 108 14.47 -37.47 13.28
CA ASN A 108 14.76 -37.25 11.87
C ASN A 108 14.54 -35.79 11.45
N LYS A 109 15.49 -35.22 10.70
CA LYS A 109 15.29 -33.98 9.90
C LYS A 109 14.02 -34.04 9.02
N ASN A 110 13.52 -35.25 8.75
CA ASN A 110 12.35 -35.52 7.91
C ASN A 110 11.05 -35.75 8.69
N GLN A 111 11.00 -35.57 10.02
CA GLN A 111 9.74 -35.69 10.75
C GLN A 111 8.75 -34.60 10.29
N ILE A 112 7.50 -34.99 10.13
CA ILE A 112 6.42 -34.06 9.75
C ILE A 112 6.00 -33.26 11.00
N PRO A 113 6.12 -31.92 11.01
CA PRO A 113 5.79 -31.11 12.18
C PRO A 113 4.28 -30.85 12.27
N TYR A 114 3.50 -31.87 12.64
CA TYR A 114 2.04 -31.78 12.74
C TYR A 114 1.56 -30.68 13.69
N MET A 115 2.23 -30.51 14.83
CA MET A 115 1.80 -29.54 15.85
C MET A 115 1.97 -28.08 15.38
N SER A 116 2.81 -27.82 14.38
CA SER A 116 2.90 -26.49 13.77
C SER A 116 1.62 -26.08 13.01
N MET A 117 0.76 -27.04 12.69
CA MET A 117 -0.48 -26.84 11.93
C MET A 117 -1.68 -26.39 12.77
N VAL A 118 -1.54 -26.26 14.10
CA VAL A 118 -2.62 -25.88 15.03
C VAL A 118 -3.45 -24.69 14.54
N TYR A 119 -2.78 -23.69 13.96
CA TYR A 119 -3.41 -22.44 13.51
C TYR A 119 -3.71 -22.38 12.00
N ALA A 120 -3.56 -23.48 11.27
CA ALA A 120 -3.88 -23.57 9.84
C ALA A 120 -5.28 -23.03 9.45
N PRO A 121 -6.36 -23.22 10.26
CA PRO A 121 -7.67 -22.66 9.93
C PRO A 121 -7.71 -21.12 9.84
N ILE A 122 -6.79 -20.42 10.51
CA ILE A 122 -6.72 -18.94 10.49
C ILE A 122 -6.16 -18.43 9.17
N GLU A 123 -5.25 -19.18 8.55
CA GLU A 123 -4.61 -18.82 7.27
C GLU A 123 -5.61 -18.86 6.10
N ARG A 124 -6.75 -19.54 6.25
CA ARG A 124 -7.86 -19.49 5.27
C ARG A 124 -8.60 -18.17 5.25
N ARG A 125 -8.51 -17.37 6.31
CA ARG A 125 -9.28 -16.12 6.39
C ARG A 125 -8.69 -15.08 5.45
N LEU A 126 -9.57 -14.32 4.80
CA LEU A 126 -9.18 -13.25 3.87
C LEU A 126 -8.25 -12.21 4.52
N ASP A 127 -8.53 -11.80 5.77
CA ASP A 127 -7.67 -10.83 6.48
C ASP A 127 -6.25 -11.35 6.75
N THR A 128 -6.12 -12.63 7.12
CA THR A 128 -4.80 -13.27 7.29
C THR A 128 -4.09 -13.42 5.94
N ALA A 129 -4.77 -13.90 4.90
CA ALA A 129 -4.17 -14.11 3.58
C ALA A 129 -3.60 -12.81 2.98
N ILE A 130 -4.30 -11.68 3.12
CA ILE A 130 -3.81 -10.35 2.69
C ILE A 130 -2.53 -9.96 3.44
N PHE A 131 -2.45 -10.23 4.74
CA PHE A 131 -1.23 -9.99 5.51
C PHE A 131 -0.07 -10.89 5.07
N ARG A 132 -0.34 -12.15 4.75
CA ARG A 132 0.65 -13.12 4.27
C ARG A 132 1.16 -12.83 2.85
N ALA A 133 0.34 -12.20 2.02
CA ALA A 133 0.71 -11.73 0.69
C ALA A 133 1.57 -10.44 0.71
N LEU A 134 1.90 -9.92 1.91
CA LEU A 134 2.64 -8.66 2.11
C LEU A 134 1.91 -7.41 1.62
N PHE A 135 0.58 -7.47 1.43
CA PHE A 135 -0.23 -6.30 1.03
C PHE A 135 -0.61 -5.38 2.19
N ALA A 136 -0.39 -5.81 3.43
CA ALA A 136 -0.65 -5.02 4.63
C ALA A 136 0.46 -5.20 5.67
N SER A 137 0.75 -4.17 6.46
CA SER A 137 1.79 -4.23 7.50
C SER A 137 1.39 -5.03 8.74
N SER A 138 0.11 -5.37 8.86
CA SER A 138 -0.50 -5.99 10.03
C SER A 138 -1.80 -6.71 9.67
N ALA A 139 -2.10 -7.82 10.36
CA ALA A 139 -3.39 -8.50 10.22
C ALA A 139 -4.59 -7.59 10.57
N ARG A 140 -4.42 -6.64 11.51
CA ARG A 140 -5.48 -5.66 11.83
C ARG A 140 -5.68 -4.62 10.73
N GLN A 141 -4.61 -4.24 10.04
CA GLN A 141 -4.68 -3.33 8.90
C GLN A 141 -5.32 -4.03 7.69
N ALA A 142 -4.95 -5.28 7.42
CA ALA A 142 -5.59 -6.11 6.40
C ALA A 142 -7.10 -6.22 6.64
N ARG A 143 -7.51 -6.45 7.90
CA ARG A 143 -8.94 -6.44 8.28
C ARG A 143 -9.63 -5.12 7.95
N GLN A 144 -8.97 -3.98 8.21
CA GLN A 144 -9.53 -2.66 7.85
C GLN A 144 -9.69 -2.49 6.35
N PHE A 145 -8.75 -2.98 5.54
CA PHE A 145 -8.86 -2.92 4.08
C PHE A 145 -10.09 -3.67 3.58
N VAL A 146 -10.34 -4.86 4.13
CA VAL A 146 -11.54 -5.63 3.81
C VAL A 146 -12.81 -4.88 4.24
N VAL A 147 -12.90 -4.43 5.50
CA VAL A 147 -14.10 -3.74 6.03
C VAL A 147 -14.41 -2.43 5.29
N HIS A 148 -13.37 -1.70 4.86
CA HIS A 148 -13.55 -0.50 4.03
C HIS A 148 -13.84 -0.82 2.56
N GLY A 149 -13.92 -2.10 2.20
CA GLY A 149 -14.28 -2.54 0.86
C GLY A 149 -13.20 -2.25 -0.18
N LYS A 150 -11.93 -2.28 0.22
CA LYS A 150 -10.75 -2.07 -0.63
C LYS A 150 -10.17 -3.38 -1.17
N VAL A 151 -10.91 -4.47 -1.02
CA VAL A 151 -10.52 -5.81 -1.44
C VAL A 151 -11.61 -6.40 -2.32
N LYS A 152 -11.19 -7.05 -3.39
CA LYS A 152 -12.05 -7.84 -4.27
C LYS A 152 -11.61 -9.30 -4.21
N VAL A 153 -12.57 -10.23 -4.21
CA VAL A 153 -12.35 -11.67 -4.36
C VAL A 153 -13.08 -12.11 -5.62
N ASN A 154 -12.37 -12.72 -6.57
CA ASN A 154 -12.90 -13.14 -7.87
C ASN A 154 -13.68 -11.99 -8.57
N GLY A 155 -13.10 -10.78 -8.56
CA GLY A 155 -13.70 -9.56 -9.12
C GLY A 155 -14.79 -8.90 -8.27
N LYS A 156 -15.38 -9.60 -7.28
CA LYS A 156 -16.45 -9.08 -6.43
C LYS A 156 -15.90 -8.41 -5.17
N LYS A 157 -16.41 -7.23 -4.83
CA LYS A 157 -16.03 -6.51 -3.59
C LYS A 157 -16.41 -7.35 -2.38
N MET A 158 -15.44 -7.67 -1.53
CA MET A 158 -15.64 -8.48 -0.33
C MET A 158 -15.41 -7.63 0.92
N SER A 159 -16.47 -7.39 1.71
CA SER A 159 -16.39 -6.56 2.93
C SER A 159 -16.22 -7.37 4.23
N TYR A 160 -16.27 -8.71 4.12
CA TYR A 160 -16.23 -9.61 5.27
C TYR A 160 -14.82 -10.17 5.50
N PRO A 161 -14.08 -9.71 6.53
CA PRO A 161 -12.75 -10.25 6.84
C PRO A 161 -12.78 -11.69 7.33
N GLY A 162 -13.95 -12.20 7.71
CA GLY A 162 -14.16 -13.60 8.08
C GLY A 162 -14.34 -14.56 6.91
N TYR A 163 -14.35 -14.05 5.67
CA TYR A 163 -14.45 -14.89 4.48
C TYR A 163 -13.32 -15.92 4.46
N LEU A 164 -13.69 -17.19 4.28
CA LEU A 164 -12.76 -18.30 4.19
C LEU A 164 -12.49 -18.57 2.72
N LEU A 165 -11.24 -18.37 2.30
CA LEU A 165 -10.80 -18.64 0.94
C LEU A 165 -10.90 -20.14 0.64
N ASN A 166 -11.36 -20.41 -0.58
CA ASN A 166 -11.32 -21.71 -1.20
C ASN A 166 -10.11 -21.79 -2.13
N PRO A 167 -9.53 -23.00 -2.31
CA PRO A 167 -8.47 -23.19 -3.31
C PRO A 167 -8.90 -22.67 -4.68
N GLY A 168 -8.07 -21.85 -5.31
CA GLY A 168 -8.33 -21.17 -6.58
C GLY A 168 -8.84 -19.74 -6.45
N ASP A 169 -9.29 -19.29 -5.28
CA ASP A 169 -9.78 -17.91 -5.11
C ASP A 169 -8.67 -16.89 -5.33
N MET A 170 -8.94 -15.90 -6.18
CA MET A 170 -8.08 -14.75 -6.41
C MET A 170 -8.58 -13.56 -5.59
N PHE A 171 -7.73 -12.98 -4.74
CA PHE A 171 -8.02 -11.73 -4.04
C PHE A 171 -7.10 -10.61 -4.50
N GLN A 172 -7.67 -9.42 -4.69
CA GLN A 172 -6.96 -8.21 -5.13
C GLN A 172 -7.21 -7.07 -4.14
N VAL A 173 -6.16 -6.34 -3.80
CA VAL A 173 -6.21 -5.17 -2.92
C VAL A 173 -5.96 -3.90 -3.72
N ASP A 174 -6.64 -2.81 -3.34
CA ASP A 174 -6.41 -1.47 -3.88
C ASP A 174 -4.93 -1.05 -3.76
N VAL A 175 -4.28 -0.76 -4.89
CA VAL A 175 -2.82 -0.53 -4.99
C VAL A 175 -2.38 0.63 -4.09
N GLU A 176 -3.15 1.72 -4.04
CA GLU A 176 -2.81 2.87 -3.19
C GLU A 176 -2.78 2.52 -1.70
N ARG A 177 -3.60 1.56 -1.28
CA ARG A 177 -3.66 1.08 0.11
C ARG A 177 -2.49 0.17 0.43
N VAL A 178 -2.07 -0.66 -0.52
CA VAL A 178 -0.88 -1.48 -0.38
C VAL A 178 0.36 -0.59 -0.25
N LEU A 179 0.56 0.35 -1.17
CA LEU A 179 1.67 1.30 -1.14
C LEU A 179 1.70 2.10 0.16
N PHE A 180 0.54 2.47 0.71
CA PHE A 180 0.45 3.10 2.02
C PHE A 180 0.83 2.19 3.19
N ALA A 181 0.45 0.92 3.15
CA ALA A 181 0.76 -0.02 4.21
C ALA A 181 2.23 -0.44 4.23
N THR A 182 2.77 -0.74 3.05
CA THR A 182 4.14 -1.24 2.86
C THR A 182 5.15 -0.12 2.70
N GLY A 183 4.70 1.11 2.45
CA GLY A 183 5.55 2.28 2.32
C GLY A 183 6.06 2.83 3.65
N ALA A 184 7.15 3.57 3.58
CA ALA A 184 7.65 4.38 4.67
C ALA A 184 6.62 5.47 5.06
N PRO A 185 6.50 5.79 6.36
CA PRO A 185 5.67 6.90 6.79
C PRO A 185 6.21 8.23 6.23
N LYS A 186 5.32 9.17 5.91
CA LYS A 186 5.72 10.51 5.46
C LYS A 186 6.64 11.19 6.47
N THR A 187 7.68 11.86 5.98
CA THR A 187 8.56 12.71 6.79
C THR A 187 7.81 13.94 7.31
N ALA A 188 8.32 14.54 8.38
CA ALA A 188 7.70 15.73 8.97
C ALA A 188 7.57 16.89 7.96
N ASP A 189 8.55 17.04 7.07
CA ASP A 189 8.57 18.12 6.08
C ASP A 189 7.55 17.91 4.97
N GLN A 190 7.44 16.69 4.43
CA GLN A 190 6.36 16.33 3.49
C GLN A 190 4.96 16.43 4.11
N ILE A 191 4.84 16.19 5.42
CA ILE A 191 3.59 16.42 6.14
C ILE A 191 3.30 17.92 6.21
N LYS A 192 4.30 18.77 6.45
CA LYS A 192 4.13 20.22 6.54
C LYS A 192 3.75 20.82 5.18
N SER A 193 4.48 20.51 4.11
CA SER A 193 4.22 21.03 2.76
C SER A 193 2.85 20.60 2.24
N GLY A 194 2.51 19.32 2.40
CA GLY A 194 1.25 18.77 1.95
C GLY A 194 0.02 19.14 2.81
N ARG A 195 0.17 19.84 3.95
CA ARG A 195 -0.97 20.19 4.84
C ARG A 195 -2.01 21.07 4.12
N GLY A 196 -1.55 22.11 3.43
CA GLY A 196 -2.42 23.03 2.69
C GLY A 196 -3.17 22.32 1.58
N LEU A 197 -2.43 21.57 0.77
CA LEU A 197 -2.96 20.77 -0.33
C LEU A 197 -4.00 19.76 0.16
N ARG A 198 -3.71 19.00 1.23
CA ARG A 198 -4.65 18.00 1.78
C ARG A 198 -5.90 18.62 2.39
N ARG A 199 -5.78 19.81 3.01
CA ARG A 199 -6.96 20.55 3.52
C ARG A 199 -7.86 20.96 2.35
N SER A 200 -7.27 21.49 1.29
CA SER A 200 -7.99 21.85 0.05
C SER A 200 -8.64 20.63 -0.62
N LEU A 201 -7.88 19.53 -0.80
CA LEU A 201 -8.40 18.28 -1.36
C LEU A 201 -9.53 17.65 -0.53
N ARG A 202 -9.47 17.73 0.81
CA ARG A 202 -10.58 17.28 1.67
C ARG A 202 -11.81 18.14 1.47
N ALA A 203 -11.67 19.46 1.50
CA ALA A 203 -12.79 20.36 1.25
C ALA A 203 -13.42 20.11 -0.13
N MET A 204 -12.60 19.91 -1.16
CA MET A 204 -13.09 19.56 -2.50
C MET A 204 -13.80 18.21 -2.54
N ASN A 205 -13.24 17.17 -1.90
CA ASN A 205 -13.88 15.85 -1.84
C ASN A 205 -15.20 15.88 -1.06
N ASP A 206 -15.27 16.65 0.03
CA ASP A 206 -16.48 16.83 0.83
C ASP A 206 -17.55 17.59 0.04
N GLN A 207 -17.16 18.65 -0.69
CA GLN A 207 -18.05 19.34 -1.63
C GLN A 207 -18.53 18.41 -2.73
N LYS A 208 -17.64 17.62 -3.34
CA LYS A 208 -18.00 16.65 -4.38
C LYS A 208 -18.95 15.58 -3.83
N ALA A 209 -18.73 15.10 -2.60
CA ALA A 209 -19.62 14.15 -1.95
C ALA A 209 -21.01 14.77 -1.67
N LYS A 210 -21.06 16.02 -1.19
CA LYS A 210 -22.32 16.77 -1.00
C LYS A 210 -23.05 16.98 -2.32
N ASN A 211 -22.36 17.39 -3.37
CA ASN A 211 -22.95 17.59 -4.70
C ASN A 211 -23.47 16.27 -5.28
N LEU A 212 -22.75 15.17 -5.07
CA LEU A 212 -23.16 13.85 -5.54
C LEU A 212 -24.35 13.29 -4.72
N ALA A 213 -24.41 13.58 -3.43
CA ALA A 213 -25.58 13.31 -2.59
C ALA A 213 -26.79 14.14 -3.03
N ALA A 214 -26.64 15.45 -3.19
CA ALA A 214 -27.68 16.34 -3.70
C ALA A 214 -28.15 15.94 -5.10
N LYS A 215 -27.23 15.48 -5.97
CA LYS A 215 -27.57 14.95 -7.29
C LYS A 215 -28.37 13.65 -7.18
N ARG A 216 -28.01 12.73 -6.28
CA ARG A 216 -28.81 11.52 -6.02
C ARG A 216 -30.18 11.82 -5.44
N GLU A 217 -30.29 12.82 -4.56
CA GLU A 217 -31.57 13.29 -4.03
C GLU A 217 -32.43 13.91 -5.13
N LYS A 218 -31.84 14.76 -6.00
CA LYS A 218 -32.53 15.30 -7.18
C LYS A 218 -32.88 14.23 -8.21
N GLU A 219 -32.04 13.22 -8.43
CA GLU A 219 -32.35 12.09 -9.31
C GLU A 219 -33.44 11.18 -8.72
N ALA A 220 -33.50 11.05 -7.39
CA ALA A 220 -34.59 10.35 -6.71
C ALA A 220 -35.89 11.15 -6.78
N ALA A 221 -35.82 12.48 -6.65
CA ALA A 221 -36.96 13.38 -6.82
C ALA A 221 -37.42 13.46 -8.30
N ALA A 222 -36.50 13.56 -9.25
CA ALA A 222 -36.80 13.54 -10.68
C ALA A 222 -37.35 12.18 -11.12
N LYS A 223 -36.90 11.06 -10.56
CA LYS A 223 -37.55 9.75 -10.77
C LYS A 223 -38.96 9.68 -10.15
N ALA A 224 -39.27 10.54 -9.21
CA ALA A 224 -40.64 10.73 -8.69
C ALA A 224 -41.44 11.75 -9.54
N GLU A 225 -40.79 12.66 -10.26
CA GLU A 225 -41.41 13.68 -11.13
C GLU A 225 -41.51 13.27 -12.62
N THR A 226 -40.78 12.24 -13.08
CA THR A 226 -40.90 11.64 -14.42
C THR A 226 -42.17 10.79 -14.59
N GLU A 227 -43.29 11.29 -14.05
CA GLU A 227 -44.66 11.07 -14.54
C GLU A 227 -45.23 12.35 -15.18
N GLY A 228 -44.47 13.45 -15.30
CA GLY A 228 -44.97 14.67 -15.94
C GLY A 228 -43.91 15.56 -16.58
N GLY A 229 -43.97 15.67 -17.91
CA GLY A 229 -43.72 16.93 -18.62
C GLY A 229 -42.33 17.16 -19.21
N GLU A 230 -42.27 17.26 -20.54
CA GLU A 230 -41.11 17.53 -21.40
C GLU A 230 -40.52 18.95 -21.24
N VAL A 231 -39.20 19.06 -21.42
CA VAL A 231 -38.42 20.30 -21.36
C VAL A 231 -38.10 20.80 -22.78
N ALA A 232 -38.48 22.03 -23.09
CA ALA A 232 -38.11 22.75 -24.30
C ALA A 232 -36.69 23.34 -24.19
N THR A 233 -35.90 23.22 -25.26
CA THR A 233 -34.54 23.78 -25.40
C THR A 233 -34.56 25.23 -25.88
N PRO A 234 -33.78 26.17 -25.28
CA PRO A 234 -33.71 27.56 -25.73
C PRO A 234 -32.69 27.78 -26.87
N ILE A 235 -33.04 28.67 -27.78
CA ILE A 235 -32.27 29.12 -28.95
C ILE A 235 -31.25 30.20 -28.53
N GLU A 236 -30.00 30.08 -28.95
CA GLU A 236 -28.91 31.04 -28.65
C GLU A 236 -29.05 32.35 -29.46
N THR A 237 -29.15 33.47 -28.75
CA THR A 237 -29.19 34.83 -29.30
C THR A 237 -27.78 35.42 -29.50
N PRO A 238 -27.56 36.30 -30.49
CA PRO A 238 -26.24 36.88 -30.81
C PRO A 238 -25.56 37.66 -29.66
N GLU A 239 -26.31 38.12 -28.65
CA GLU A 239 -25.76 38.75 -27.44
C GLU A 239 -24.97 37.78 -26.53
N SER A 240 -25.22 36.47 -26.63
CA SER A 240 -24.48 35.45 -25.87
C SER A 240 -23.03 35.32 -26.35
N LYS A 241 -22.80 35.40 -27.66
CA LYS A 241 -21.48 35.23 -28.29
C LYS A 241 -20.50 36.37 -27.95
N GLU A 242 -20.97 37.61 -27.86
CA GLU A 242 -20.12 38.74 -27.43
C GLU A 242 -19.72 38.66 -25.95
N LYS A 243 -20.61 38.14 -25.09
CA LYS A 243 -20.31 37.96 -23.66
C LYS A 243 -19.25 36.89 -23.46
N GLU A 244 -19.35 35.77 -24.16
CA GLU A 244 -18.35 34.70 -24.13
C GLU A 244 -16.97 35.19 -24.60
N GLN A 245 -16.91 35.95 -25.70
CA GLN A 245 -15.65 36.52 -26.19
C GLN A 245 -15.00 37.47 -25.17
N LYS A 246 -15.78 38.34 -24.51
CA LYS A 246 -15.25 39.21 -23.45
C LYS A 246 -14.77 38.43 -22.21
N GLU A 247 -15.40 37.31 -21.89
CA GLU A 247 -14.96 36.44 -20.80
C GLU A 247 -13.65 35.72 -21.11
N THR A 248 -13.45 35.24 -22.35
CA THR A 248 -12.16 34.65 -22.77
C THR A 248 -11.02 35.67 -22.65
N LEU A 249 -11.22 36.89 -23.15
CA LEU A 249 -10.22 37.97 -23.04
C LEU A 249 -9.93 38.35 -21.58
N ARG A 250 -10.94 38.32 -20.72
CA ARG A 250 -10.75 38.55 -19.28
C ARG A 250 -9.81 37.52 -18.66
N MET A 251 -9.93 36.26 -19.07
CA MET A 251 -9.05 35.19 -18.60
C MET A 251 -7.62 35.40 -19.11
N GLU A 252 -7.43 35.78 -20.37
CA GLU A 252 -6.09 36.04 -20.93
C GLU A 252 -5.39 37.25 -20.30
N PHE A 253 -6.10 38.34 -19.99
CA PHE A 253 -5.51 39.45 -19.22
C PHE A 253 -5.12 39.02 -17.79
N ARG A 254 -5.85 38.08 -17.21
CA ARG A 254 -5.55 37.54 -15.87
C ARG A 254 -4.33 36.64 -15.88
N THR A 255 -4.16 35.79 -16.91
CA THR A 255 -2.95 34.96 -17.07
C THR A 255 -1.71 35.83 -17.29
N LEU A 256 -1.81 36.92 -18.07
CA LEU A 256 -0.73 37.89 -18.22
C LEU A 256 -0.35 38.58 -16.90
N GLN A 257 -1.34 38.90 -16.07
CA GLN A 257 -1.09 39.47 -14.74
C GLN A 257 -0.35 38.47 -13.83
N GLU A 258 -0.74 37.19 -13.87
CA GLU A 258 -0.09 36.12 -13.10
C GLU A 258 1.35 35.89 -13.57
N HIS A 259 1.60 35.89 -14.89
CA HIS A 259 2.94 35.77 -15.45
C HIS A 259 3.85 36.92 -15.01
N ALA A 260 3.34 38.17 -15.01
CA ALA A 260 4.08 39.32 -14.51
C ALA A 260 4.40 39.21 -13.00
N ASP A 261 3.52 38.60 -12.21
CA ASP A 261 3.73 38.38 -10.76
C ASP A 261 4.75 37.28 -10.47
N VAL A 262 4.79 36.22 -11.28
CA VAL A 262 5.84 35.19 -11.23
C VAL A 262 7.20 35.82 -11.54
N LEU A 263 7.31 36.63 -12.60
CA LEU A 263 8.56 37.30 -12.97
C LEU A 263 9.06 38.31 -11.93
N LEU A 264 8.16 38.89 -11.12
CA LEU A 264 8.53 39.78 -10.03
C LEU A 264 8.98 39.03 -8.77
N THR A 265 8.56 37.78 -8.59
CA THR A 265 8.79 36.97 -7.38
C THR A 265 9.87 35.90 -7.55
N ASP A 266 10.30 35.63 -8.79
CA ASP A 266 11.39 34.70 -9.07
C ASP A 266 12.72 35.20 -8.45
N SER A 267 13.23 34.44 -7.48
CA SER A 267 14.44 34.75 -6.73
C SER A 267 15.71 34.28 -7.44
N LYS A 268 15.60 33.39 -8.43
CA LYS A 268 16.75 32.84 -9.17
C LYS A 268 17.25 33.81 -10.25
N ASN A 269 16.32 34.44 -10.97
CA ASN A 269 16.60 35.39 -12.04
C ASN A 269 16.01 36.77 -11.73
N ALA A 270 16.49 37.41 -10.65
CA ALA A 270 15.95 38.68 -10.19
C ALA A 270 16.05 39.76 -11.29
N PRO A 271 14.93 40.33 -11.77
CA PRO A 271 14.96 41.29 -12.87
C PRO A 271 15.65 42.60 -12.45
N SER A 272 16.37 43.22 -13.40
CA SER A 272 16.98 44.54 -13.24
C SER A 272 15.98 45.59 -12.70
N GLY A 273 16.46 46.59 -11.96
CA GLY A 273 15.61 47.63 -11.37
C GLY A 273 14.69 48.33 -12.38
N LYS A 274 15.18 48.58 -13.60
CA LYS A 274 14.37 49.14 -14.70
C LYS A 274 13.24 48.18 -15.13
N ARG A 275 13.53 46.87 -15.18
CA ARG A 275 12.57 45.81 -15.52
C ARG A 275 11.49 45.63 -14.44
N LYS A 276 11.87 45.73 -13.15
CA LYS A 276 10.90 45.72 -12.03
C LYS A 276 9.91 46.89 -12.12
N THR A 277 10.37 48.08 -12.46
CA THR A 277 9.51 49.26 -12.66
C THR A 277 8.57 49.08 -13.85
N ALA A 278 9.07 48.54 -14.97
CA ALA A 278 8.27 48.24 -16.16
C ALA A 278 7.17 47.19 -15.87
N LEU A 279 7.49 46.08 -15.19
CA LEU A 279 6.53 45.05 -14.81
C LEU A 279 5.44 45.57 -13.85
N ARG A 280 5.80 46.43 -12.90
CA ARG A 280 4.83 47.09 -12.00
C ARG A 280 3.92 48.06 -12.74
N LYS A 281 4.43 48.78 -13.76
CA LYS A 281 3.63 49.65 -14.63
C LYS A 281 2.64 48.84 -15.45
N LEU A 282 3.11 47.77 -16.11
CA LEU A 282 2.28 46.83 -16.87
C LEU A 282 1.17 46.24 -16.00
N LYS A 283 1.48 45.80 -14.78
CA LYS A 283 0.47 45.29 -13.83
C LYS A 283 -0.62 46.31 -13.50
N ARG A 284 -0.27 47.59 -13.35
CA ARG A 284 -1.25 48.68 -13.12
C ARG A 284 -2.13 48.90 -14.35
N GLU A 285 -1.55 48.85 -15.54
CA GLU A 285 -2.26 48.99 -16.82
C GLU A 285 -3.24 47.82 -17.05
N ILE A 286 -2.83 46.57 -16.83
CA ILE A 286 -3.72 45.40 -16.91
C ILE A 286 -4.89 45.52 -15.92
N ARG A 287 -4.62 45.92 -14.67
CA ARG A 287 -5.67 46.10 -13.66
C ARG A 287 -6.69 47.17 -14.05
N ALA A 288 -6.25 48.25 -14.70
CA ALA A 288 -7.13 49.30 -15.22
C ALA A 288 -7.96 48.83 -16.43
N ILE A 289 -7.43 47.92 -17.26
CA ILE A 289 -8.18 47.33 -18.38
C ILE A 289 -9.25 46.36 -17.85
N LEU A 290 -8.91 45.52 -16.87
CA LEU A 290 -9.85 44.60 -16.24
C LEU A 290 -11.04 45.31 -15.57
N SER A 291 -10.85 46.54 -15.07
CA SER A 291 -11.95 47.35 -14.51
C SER A 291 -12.80 48.05 -15.57
N GLN A 292 -12.28 48.23 -16.79
CA GLN A 292 -12.96 48.91 -17.91
C GLN A 292 -13.41 47.95 -19.03
N LEU A 293 -13.37 46.64 -18.79
CA LEU A 293 -13.56 45.60 -19.81
C LEU A 293 -14.92 45.71 -20.54
N ASN A 294 -15.97 46.08 -19.83
CA ASN A 294 -17.32 46.20 -20.41
C ASN A 294 -17.50 47.47 -21.28
N ARG A 295 -16.59 48.45 -21.18
CA ARG A 295 -16.68 49.74 -21.88
C ARG A 295 -15.86 49.80 -23.17
N LYS A 296 -14.89 48.91 -23.34
CA LYS A 296 -13.99 48.88 -24.51
C LYS A 296 -14.48 47.90 -25.57
N SER A 297 -14.20 48.22 -26.83
CA SER A 297 -14.51 47.33 -27.95
C SER A 297 -13.60 46.08 -27.91
N ILE A 298 -14.08 44.97 -28.47
CA ILE A 298 -13.33 43.70 -28.51
C ILE A 298 -12.04 43.85 -29.35
N ALA A 299 -12.10 44.62 -30.44
CA ALA A 299 -10.95 44.90 -31.29
C ALA A 299 -9.83 45.65 -30.54
N ASP A 300 -10.20 46.65 -29.72
CA ASP A 300 -9.22 47.40 -28.92
C ASP A 300 -8.56 46.50 -27.88
N LEU A 301 -9.32 45.63 -27.22
CA LEU A 301 -8.79 44.69 -26.22
C LEU A 301 -7.78 43.71 -26.84
N ASN A 302 -8.06 43.18 -28.04
CA ASN A 302 -7.14 42.31 -28.76
C ASN A 302 -5.84 43.02 -29.16
N SER A 303 -5.95 44.26 -29.66
CA SER A 303 -4.76 45.06 -30.01
C SER A 303 -3.88 45.36 -28.79
N MET A 304 -4.51 45.68 -27.65
CA MET A 304 -3.82 45.93 -26.40
C MET A 304 -3.12 44.66 -25.89
N LEU A 305 -3.80 43.51 -25.92
CA LEU A 305 -3.25 42.23 -25.51
C LEU A 305 -1.98 41.87 -26.29
N ASN A 306 -2.02 42.00 -27.62
CA ASN A 306 -0.86 41.77 -28.50
C ASN A 306 0.30 42.75 -28.23
N SER A 307 0.00 44.01 -27.87
CA SER A 307 1.04 44.97 -27.50
C SER A 307 1.74 44.61 -26.19
N TYR A 308 1.04 43.98 -25.25
CA TYR A 308 1.62 43.59 -23.96
C TYR A 308 2.38 42.27 -24.05
N THR A 309 1.91 41.31 -24.83
CA THR A 309 2.64 40.05 -25.10
C THR A 309 3.98 40.33 -25.78
N THR A 310 4.01 41.21 -26.79
CA THR A 310 5.25 41.61 -27.47
C THR A 310 6.22 42.39 -26.58
N LYS A 311 5.73 43.27 -25.69
CA LYS A 311 6.57 43.95 -24.68
C LYS A 311 7.20 42.98 -23.69
N LEU A 312 6.53 41.85 -23.42
CA LEU A 312 7.01 40.83 -22.50
C LEU A 312 8.09 39.97 -23.17
N ALA A 313 7.89 39.58 -24.44
CA ALA A 313 8.86 38.82 -25.24
C ALA A 313 10.17 39.59 -25.51
N LYS A 314 10.11 40.87 -25.87
CA LYS A 314 11.31 41.72 -26.10
C LYS A 314 12.21 41.91 -24.87
N SER A 315 11.76 41.47 -23.68
CA SER A 315 12.53 41.59 -22.44
C SER A 315 13.41 40.37 -22.13
N GLU A 316 13.41 39.35 -23.00
CA GLU A 316 14.16 38.09 -22.83
C GLU A 316 15.55 38.09 -23.51
N ASP A 317 15.81 38.97 -24.48
CA ASP A 317 17.07 38.95 -25.25
C ASP A 317 18.15 39.89 -24.68
N LEU A 318 18.88 39.44 -23.65
CA LEU A 318 20.26 39.89 -23.33
C LEU A 318 21.00 38.76 -22.59
N GLU A 319 21.33 37.69 -23.30
CA GLU A 319 22.21 36.61 -22.84
C GLU A 319 23.68 36.89 -23.26
N THR A 320 24.49 37.44 -22.35
CA THR A 320 25.96 37.41 -22.47
C THR A 320 26.62 37.38 -21.09
N ILE A 321 26.55 36.25 -20.41
CA ILE A 321 27.50 35.88 -19.33
C ILE A 321 27.85 34.40 -19.55
N ALA A 322 28.57 34.13 -20.63
CA ALA A 322 29.03 32.79 -20.98
C ALA A 322 30.52 32.84 -21.37
N SER A 323 31.37 33.09 -20.38
CA SER A 323 32.82 32.83 -20.34
C SER A 323 33.30 33.51 -19.07
N GLU A 324 33.73 32.85 -18.00
CA GLU A 324 34.89 31.97 -17.90
C GLU A 324 34.82 31.24 -16.55
N THR A 325 35.09 29.93 -16.51
CA THR A 325 35.70 29.29 -15.33
C THR A 325 36.73 28.25 -15.78
N PRO A 326 37.92 28.20 -15.15
CA PRO A 326 38.98 27.29 -15.56
C PRO A 326 38.74 25.88 -15.02
N ALA A 327 39.42 24.92 -15.66
CA ALA A 327 39.34 23.48 -15.43
C ALA A 327 39.63 23.07 -13.98
N VAL A 328 38.56 22.90 -13.21
CA VAL A 328 38.53 21.96 -12.08
C VAL A 328 38.18 20.61 -12.71
N ILE A 329 38.92 19.54 -12.37
CA ILE A 329 38.47 18.18 -12.69
C ILE A 329 37.18 17.97 -11.90
N ASN A 330 36.05 18.29 -12.53
CA ASN A 330 34.74 18.12 -11.94
C ASN A 330 34.54 16.63 -11.77
N ALA A 331 34.31 16.17 -10.54
CA ALA A 331 33.92 14.77 -10.27
C ALA A 331 32.70 14.31 -11.09
N GLU A 332 32.02 15.26 -11.73
CA GLU A 332 30.88 15.14 -12.64
C GLU A 332 31.20 14.43 -13.98
N ASP A 333 32.47 14.42 -14.42
CA ASP A 333 32.88 13.81 -15.70
C ASP A 333 33.33 12.35 -15.56
N THR A 334 33.35 11.79 -14.34
CA THR A 334 33.63 10.36 -14.17
C THR A 334 32.47 9.52 -14.71
N PRO A 335 32.73 8.47 -15.52
CA PRO A 335 31.67 7.68 -16.16
C PRO A 335 30.72 7.01 -15.14
N ASP A 336 31.24 6.60 -13.98
CA ASP A 336 30.44 6.06 -12.87
C ASP A 336 29.48 7.13 -12.27
N TYR A 337 29.90 8.40 -12.22
CA TYR A 337 29.02 9.49 -11.79
C TYR A 337 27.92 9.75 -12.81
N GLN A 338 28.26 9.79 -14.11
CA GLN A 338 27.27 10.00 -15.18
C GLN A 338 26.23 8.88 -15.21
N GLU A 339 26.64 7.62 -15.01
CA GLU A 339 25.71 6.50 -14.88
C GLU A 339 24.81 6.63 -13.64
N LYS A 340 25.38 6.97 -12.48
CA LYS A 340 24.62 7.22 -11.24
C LYS A 340 23.63 8.37 -11.40
N LEU A 341 24.04 9.45 -12.08
CA LEU A 341 23.22 10.62 -12.36
C LEU A 341 22.07 10.26 -13.30
N LYS A 342 22.35 9.57 -14.41
CA LYS A 342 21.33 9.08 -15.36
C LYS A 342 20.31 8.19 -14.66
N LEU A 343 20.78 7.30 -13.80
CA LEU A 343 19.94 6.41 -13.00
C LEU A 343 19.11 7.19 -11.97
N ALA A 344 19.70 8.21 -11.32
CA ALA A 344 18.98 9.10 -10.41
C ALA A 344 17.88 9.92 -11.11
N ILE A 345 18.16 10.47 -12.28
CA ILE A 345 17.19 11.18 -13.13
C ILE A 345 16.07 10.23 -13.56
N GLN A 346 16.40 9.02 -14.00
CA GLN A 346 15.41 8.00 -14.36
C GLN A 346 14.51 7.64 -13.16
N ARG A 347 15.09 7.42 -11.98
CA ARG A 347 14.34 7.16 -10.74
C ARG A 347 13.44 8.33 -10.34
N ALA A 348 13.92 9.56 -10.49
CA ALA A 348 13.14 10.76 -10.21
C ALA A 348 11.95 10.91 -11.19
N ARG A 349 12.14 10.50 -12.45
CA ARG A 349 11.09 10.47 -13.46
C ARG A 349 10.06 9.37 -13.20
N GLU A 350 10.50 8.18 -12.79
CA GLU A 350 9.62 7.04 -12.48
C GLU A 350 8.85 7.24 -11.16
N ASN A 351 9.47 7.87 -10.16
CA ASN A 351 8.88 8.13 -8.85
C ASN A 351 8.99 9.62 -8.45
N PRO A 352 8.18 10.49 -9.06
CA PRO A 352 8.17 11.91 -8.71
C PRO A 352 7.67 12.15 -7.28
N ILE A 353 8.06 13.29 -6.70
CA ILE A 353 7.56 13.72 -5.40
C ILE A 353 6.12 14.25 -5.58
N ASP A 354 5.14 13.46 -5.15
CA ASP A 354 3.73 13.83 -5.14
C ASP A 354 3.22 13.94 -3.70
N GLU A 355 2.85 15.16 -3.29
CA GLU A 355 2.37 15.44 -1.94
C GLU A 355 0.89 15.02 -1.71
N SER A 356 0.13 14.84 -2.80
CA SER A 356 -1.28 14.46 -2.75
C SER A 356 -1.48 13.02 -2.26
N LYS A 357 -0.50 12.13 -2.53
CA LYS A 357 -0.54 10.72 -2.14
C LYS A 357 -0.47 10.52 -0.62
N PRO A 358 -1.00 9.42 -0.07
CA PRO A 358 -1.03 9.20 1.38
C PRO A 358 0.29 8.69 1.98
N TYR A 359 1.18 8.13 1.17
CA TYR A 359 2.50 7.59 1.55
C TYR A 359 3.63 8.56 1.20
N MET A 360 4.84 8.29 1.70
CA MET A 360 6.04 9.04 1.35
C MET A 360 6.37 8.86 -0.14
N THR A 361 6.69 9.97 -0.82
CA THR A 361 7.07 10.01 -2.24
C THR A 361 8.48 10.61 -2.36
N PRO A 362 9.43 9.99 -3.08
CA PRO A 362 9.35 8.72 -3.79
C PRO A 362 9.04 7.56 -2.84
N TRP A 363 8.30 6.56 -3.34
CA TRP A 363 7.91 5.42 -2.52
C TRP A 363 9.14 4.62 -2.10
N GLN A 364 9.22 4.31 -0.80
CA GLN A 364 10.26 3.46 -0.23
C GLN A 364 9.62 2.43 0.69
N PRO A 365 10.18 1.21 0.80
CA PRO A 365 9.64 0.19 1.68
C PRO A 365 9.70 0.62 3.14
N ARG A 366 8.79 0.07 3.94
CA ARG A 366 8.68 0.35 5.36
C ARG A 366 9.97 -0.02 6.10
N PRO A 367 10.38 0.76 7.11
CA PRO A 367 11.50 0.37 7.97
C PRO A 367 11.27 -1.03 8.56
N TYR A 368 12.31 -1.87 8.48
CA TYR A 368 12.30 -3.25 8.99
C TYR A 368 11.31 -4.21 8.30
N MET A 369 10.81 -3.88 7.10
CA MET A 369 9.97 -4.81 6.32
C MET A 369 10.69 -6.12 6.00
N SER A 370 12.00 -6.06 5.71
CA SER A 370 12.83 -7.21 5.34
C SER A 370 12.77 -8.36 6.34
N ALA A 371 12.75 -8.06 7.64
CA ALA A 371 12.70 -9.09 8.70
C ALA A 371 11.39 -9.90 8.72
N PHE A 372 10.34 -9.41 8.06
CA PHE A 372 9.02 -10.06 7.98
C PHE A 372 8.63 -10.43 6.55
N ALA A 373 9.49 -10.17 5.57
CA ALA A 373 9.20 -10.36 4.15
C ALA A 373 9.37 -11.82 3.76
N PHE A 374 8.32 -12.61 3.93
CA PHE A 374 8.23 -13.97 3.38
C PHE A 374 6.80 -14.22 2.88
N ILE A 375 6.69 -14.94 1.77
CA ILE A 375 5.41 -15.34 1.19
C ILE A 375 5.27 -16.85 1.36
N PRO A 376 4.17 -17.33 1.97
CA PRO A 376 4.00 -18.76 2.18
C PRO A 376 3.66 -19.48 0.88
N ARG A 377 4.11 -20.74 0.75
CA ARG A 377 3.98 -21.55 -0.49
C ARG A 377 2.55 -21.85 -0.94
N TYR A 378 1.55 -21.60 -0.10
CA TYR A 378 0.14 -21.81 -0.43
C TYR A 378 -0.52 -20.57 -1.09
N LEU A 379 0.21 -19.45 -1.17
CA LEU A 379 -0.19 -18.22 -1.86
C LEU A 379 0.75 -17.96 -3.03
N GLU A 380 0.16 -17.70 -4.19
CA GLU A 380 0.88 -17.13 -5.33
C GLU A 380 0.56 -15.64 -5.40
N VAL A 381 1.58 -14.77 -5.50
CA VAL A 381 1.39 -13.32 -5.35
C VAL A 381 2.01 -12.57 -6.52
N ASN A 382 1.21 -11.70 -7.13
CA ASN A 382 1.67 -10.73 -8.11
C ASN A 382 1.68 -9.31 -7.49
N GLN A 383 2.88 -8.81 -7.21
CA GLN A 383 3.07 -7.52 -6.54
C GLN A 383 2.70 -6.32 -7.42
N LYS A 384 2.81 -6.43 -8.75
CA LYS A 384 2.53 -5.31 -9.68
C LYS A 384 1.07 -4.86 -9.62
N ILE A 385 0.15 -5.83 -9.63
CA ILE A 385 -1.30 -5.59 -9.61
C ILE A 385 -1.92 -5.73 -8.21
N CYS A 386 -1.08 -6.02 -7.20
CA CYS A 386 -1.52 -6.27 -5.82
C CYS A 386 -2.60 -7.36 -5.72
N SER A 387 -2.43 -8.45 -6.46
CA SER A 387 -3.32 -9.62 -6.43
C SER A 387 -2.60 -10.87 -5.97
N ALA A 388 -3.33 -11.80 -5.36
CA ALA A 388 -2.81 -13.09 -4.99
C ALA A 388 -3.87 -14.17 -5.19
N VAL A 389 -3.41 -15.38 -5.52
CA VAL A 389 -4.24 -16.57 -5.67
C VAL A 389 -4.00 -17.50 -4.51
N TYR A 390 -5.08 -17.93 -3.85
CA TYR A 390 -5.05 -18.92 -2.80
C TYR A 390 -5.01 -20.31 -3.41
N LEU A 391 -3.80 -20.84 -3.64
CA LEU A 391 -3.61 -22.10 -4.37
C LEU A 391 -4.22 -23.30 -3.65
N ARG A 392 -3.98 -23.40 -2.34
CA ARG A 392 -4.37 -24.56 -1.53
C ARG A 392 -4.44 -24.22 -0.05
N HIS A 393 -4.93 -25.16 0.74
CA HIS A 393 -4.80 -25.08 2.19
C HIS A 393 -3.37 -25.36 2.65
N PRO A 394 -2.87 -24.69 3.70
CA PRO A 394 -1.57 -25.00 4.27
C PRO A 394 -1.51 -26.47 4.70
N VAL A 395 -0.41 -27.13 4.37
CA VAL A 395 -0.13 -28.54 4.74
C VAL A 395 1.23 -28.67 5.44
N ALA A 396 1.38 -29.68 6.28
CA ALA A 396 2.68 -30.11 6.78
C ALA A 396 3.36 -31.07 5.79
N ARG A 397 4.68 -30.97 5.67
CA ARG A 397 5.53 -31.83 4.84
C ARG A 397 6.66 -32.39 5.72
N PRO A 398 7.37 -33.45 5.28
CA PRO A 398 8.62 -33.84 5.93
C PRO A 398 9.56 -32.64 6.08
N GLY A 399 9.97 -32.34 7.32
CA GLY A 399 10.92 -31.26 7.63
C GLY A 399 10.36 -29.83 7.67
N MET A 400 9.12 -29.56 7.23
CA MET A 400 8.57 -28.19 7.27
C MET A 400 7.04 -28.12 7.38
N SER A 401 6.53 -27.03 7.95
CA SER A 401 5.10 -26.68 7.92
C SER A 401 4.86 -25.41 7.12
N GLU A 402 3.80 -25.38 6.32
CA GLU A 402 3.45 -24.17 5.56
C GLU A 402 2.80 -23.07 6.41
N VAL A 403 2.35 -23.36 7.65
CA VAL A 403 1.79 -22.37 8.57
C VAL A 403 2.93 -21.53 9.17
N PRO A 404 2.99 -20.20 8.91
CA PRO A 404 4.10 -19.41 9.41
C PRO A 404 3.90 -19.07 10.89
N SER A 405 4.79 -19.55 11.74
CA SER A 405 4.73 -19.42 13.19
C SER A 405 6.14 -19.19 13.76
N PRO A 406 6.36 -18.18 14.63
CA PRO A 406 7.66 -17.92 15.26
C PRO A 406 7.92 -18.80 16.49
N PHE A 407 7.18 -19.90 16.67
CA PHE A 407 7.20 -20.73 17.86
C PHE A 407 7.68 -22.15 17.56
N SER A 408 8.34 -22.77 18.53
CA SER A 408 8.76 -24.17 18.45
C SER A 408 7.55 -25.12 18.41
N MET A 409 7.79 -26.33 17.89
CA MET A 409 6.78 -27.38 17.81
C MET A 409 6.24 -27.74 19.21
N GLU A 410 7.10 -27.82 20.22
CA GLU A 410 6.73 -28.14 21.62
C GLU A 410 5.73 -27.13 22.20
N LEU A 411 5.95 -25.84 21.96
CA LEU A 411 5.01 -24.81 22.42
C LEU A 411 3.66 -24.97 21.72
N LEU A 412 3.66 -25.26 20.43
CA LEU A 412 2.44 -25.45 19.67
C LEU A 412 1.73 -26.75 20.05
N GLN A 413 2.45 -27.79 20.47
CA GLN A 413 1.89 -29.01 21.04
C GLN A 413 1.14 -28.73 22.36
N LEU A 414 1.72 -27.92 23.26
CA LEU A 414 1.03 -27.47 24.47
C LEU A 414 -0.22 -26.65 24.16
N ALA A 415 -0.15 -25.79 23.14
CA ALA A 415 -1.31 -25.04 22.67
C ALA A 415 -2.38 -25.97 22.06
N HIS A 416 -2.00 -26.98 21.28
CA HIS A 416 -2.90 -28.01 20.76
C HIS A 416 -3.64 -28.72 21.90
N ASN A 417 -2.90 -29.18 22.91
CA ASN A 417 -3.44 -29.87 24.08
C ASN A 417 -4.45 -29.00 24.86
N TRP A 418 -4.19 -27.69 24.96
CA TRP A 418 -5.16 -26.76 25.54
C TRP A 418 -6.48 -26.76 24.75
N TYR A 419 -6.42 -26.67 23.41
CA TYR A 419 -7.61 -26.54 22.58
C TYR A 419 -8.40 -27.84 22.40
N LEU A 420 -7.78 -29.00 22.57
CA LEU A 420 -8.49 -30.29 22.58
C LEU A 420 -9.56 -30.36 23.67
N ARG A 421 -9.24 -29.90 24.89
CA ARG A 421 -10.12 -30.01 26.07
C ARG A 421 -10.60 -28.67 26.61
N ARG A 422 -10.16 -27.55 26.02
CA ARG A 422 -10.41 -26.17 26.47
C ARG A 422 -9.91 -25.90 27.91
N ARG A 423 -8.93 -26.67 28.38
CA ARG A 423 -8.30 -26.58 29.71
C ARG A 423 -6.89 -27.17 29.70
#